data_AF-A0A2N8MTS2-F1
#
_entry.id   AF-A0A2N8MTS2-F1
#
_cell.length_a   1.000
_cell.length_b   1.000
_cell.length_c   1.000
_cell.angle_alpha   90.00
_cell.angle_beta   90.00
_cell.angle_gamma   90.00
#
_symmetry.space_group_name_H-M   'P 1'
#
loop_
_entity.id
_entity.type
_entity.pdbx_description
1 polymer ?
#
loop_
_entity_poly.entity_id
_entity_poly.type
_entity_poly.pdbx_seq_one_letter_code
_entity_poly.pdbx_strand_id
1 'polypeptide(L)'
;MSRTEGAGSGRRGRRASFPTKEQMPAQPAPVPDIGSLVLRLHLDGADRTFDMSVWPCSRLTRQLAETLRTVAVDGPESSYEAFKVNLFSVRKFVRFIAGPDPQNATEVEFSDLEAEHIDAFEQALIAEYGPDSDQPRISIGVVVRLLRVAFDASPTTFDPDLAIQLRFLGRETRARRTRPLDAYPQNVFEAIRILLICMTGLEPECAKRLQADCLTNPARGFVSVNYVKRRAHGRQISKSMRVSDGGALHHPGGLIRLALRLTARAREFSGSTDLWVSYGAKGLRDSFRSAGRVLGVTWTTGRNDMTSTR
;
A
#
# COMPACT_ATOMS: atom_id res chain seq x y z
N MET A 1 -7.91 7.69 93.32
CA MET A 1 -8.34 6.52 92.52
C MET A 1 -9.33 7.01 91.47
N SER A 2 -8.90 6.90 90.22
CA SER A 2 -9.63 6.83 88.94
C SER A 2 -11.16 6.74 89.00
N ARG A 3 -11.89 7.52 88.19
CA ARG A 3 -12.37 7.12 86.84
C ARG A 3 -13.25 8.23 86.21
N THR A 4 -13.10 8.33 84.91
CA THR A 4 -13.73 9.21 83.91
C THR A 4 -15.15 8.79 83.49
N GLU A 5 -15.87 9.74 82.86
CA GLU A 5 -16.89 9.63 81.77
C GLU A 5 -18.10 10.53 82.07
N GLY A 6 -18.68 11.33 81.17
CA GLY A 6 -18.43 11.59 79.76
C GLY A 6 -19.42 12.69 79.32
N ALA A 7 -18.92 13.68 78.58
CA ALA A 7 -19.70 14.81 78.07
C ALA A 7 -20.40 14.44 76.75
N GLY A 8 -21.72 14.61 76.68
CA GLY A 8 -22.48 14.60 75.43
C GLY A 8 -23.15 15.94 75.20
N SER A 9 -22.51 16.87 74.47
CA SER A 9 -23.19 18.06 73.95
C SER A 9 -23.51 17.84 72.47
N GLY A 10 -24.81 17.77 72.18
CA GLY A 10 -25.33 17.67 70.82
C GLY A 10 -25.03 18.95 70.04
N ARG A 11 -24.11 18.86 69.07
CA ARG A 11 -23.81 19.97 68.15
C ARG A 11 -24.87 20.03 67.06
N ARG A 12 -25.69 21.10 67.08
CA ARG A 12 -26.60 21.50 66.00
C ARG A 12 -25.84 21.60 64.67
N GLY A 13 -26.37 20.92 63.65
CA GLY A 13 -25.79 20.90 62.30
C GLY A 13 -25.64 22.29 61.70
N ARG A 14 -24.46 22.57 61.13
CA ARG A 14 -24.18 23.78 60.35
C ARG A 14 -24.99 23.74 59.05
N ARG A 15 -25.80 24.77 58.80
CA ARG A 15 -26.39 25.03 57.47
C ARG A 15 -25.26 25.34 56.48
N ALA A 16 -25.19 24.59 55.39
CA ALA A 16 -24.30 24.89 54.28
C ALA A 16 -24.84 26.10 53.50
N SER A 17 -24.00 27.11 53.30
CA SER A 17 -24.27 28.22 52.37
C SER A 17 -23.66 27.88 51.03
N PHE A 18 -24.45 27.98 49.95
CA PHE A 18 -23.95 27.87 48.59
C PHE A 18 -23.34 29.21 48.16
N PRO A 19 -22.18 29.24 47.46
CA PRO A 19 -21.59 30.49 47.00
C PRO A 19 -22.45 31.15 45.92
N THR A 20 -22.57 32.47 45.97
CA THR A 20 -23.21 33.31 44.93
C THR A 20 -22.34 33.29 43.65
N LYS A 21 -22.95 33.51 42.48
CA LYS A 21 -22.36 33.42 41.12
C LYS A 21 -20.96 34.03 40.93
N GLU A 22 -20.57 35.00 41.76
CA GLU A 22 -19.28 35.70 41.70
C GLU A 22 -18.11 34.92 42.36
N GLN A 23 -18.39 33.82 43.06
CA GLN A 23 -17.39 32.99 43.76
C GLN A 23 -17.17 31.60 43.13
N MET A 24 -17.75 31.32 41.96
CA MET A 24 -17.38 30.12 41.22
C MET A 24 -15.95 30.30 40.65
N PRO A 25 -15.04 29.33 40.82
CA PRO A 25 -13.83 29.31 39.99
C PRO A 25 -14.27 29.34 38.53
N ALA A 26 -13.53 30.10 37.70
CA ALA A 26 -13.84 30.27 36.29
C ALA A 26 -14.23 28.91 35.68
N GLN A 27 -15.40 28.87 35.05
CA GLN A 27 -15.91 27.67 34.40
C GLN A 27 -14.78 27.15 33.50
N PRO A 28 -14.27 25.91 33.71
CA PRO A 28 -13.29 25.36 32.79
C PRO A 28 -13.89 25.46 31.40
N ALA A 29 -13.09 25.94 30.44
CA ALA A 29 -13.53 26.19 29.08
C ALA A 29 -14.42 25.02 28.61
N PRO A 30 -15.57 25.28 27.96
CA PRO A 30 -16.46 24.23 27.55
C PRO A 30 -15.65 23.21 26.77
N VAL A 31 -15.55 21.99 27.31
CA VAL A 31 -14.94 20.85 26.62
C VAL A 31 -15.63 20.82 25.25
N PRO A 32 -14.91 20.99 24.13
CA PRO A 32 -15.52 20.97 22.82
C PRO A 32 -16.30 19.67 22.72
N ASP A 33 -17.61 19.76 22.52
CA ASP A 33 -18.43 18.59 22.23
C ASP A 33 -17.96 18.08 20.88
N ILE A 34 -17.07 17.09 20.89
CA ILE A 34 -16.45 16.55 19.68
C ILE A 34 -17.55 15.77 18.98
N GLY A 35 -18.29 16.46 18.12
CA GLY A 35 -19.47 15.92 17.44
C GLY A 35 -19.19 14.58 16.77
N SER A 36 -20.21 13.71 16.81
CA SER A 36 -20.20 12.34 16.28
C SER A 36 -19.37 12.22 14.99
N LEU A 37 -18.32 11.40 15.01
CA LEU A 37 -17.43 11.20 13.88
C LEU A 37 -17.93 10.03 13.03
N VAL A 38 -18.88 10.33 12.14
CA VAL A 38 -19.49 9.35 11.23
C VAL A 38 -19.11 9.65 9.79
N LEU A 39 -18.41 8.71 9.16
CA LEU A 39 -17.96 8.80 7.78
C LEU A 39 -18.93 8.07 6.85
N ARG A 40 -19.52 8.80 5.90
CA ARG A 40 -20.42 8.25 4.87
C ARG A 40 -19.72 8.31 3.51
N LEU A 41 -19.66 7.18 2.82
CA LEU A 41 -18.97 7.02 1.54
C LEU A 41 -19.78 6.14 0.59
N HIS A 42 -19.71 6.43 -0.70
CA HIS A 42 -20.25 5.56 -1.74
C HIS A 42 -19.14 4.62 -2.23
N LEU A 43 -19.23 3.32 -1.91
CA LEU A 43 -18.22 2.32 -2.19
C LEU A 43 -18.85 1.13 -2.91
N ASP A 44 -18.23 0.63 -3.99
CA ASP A 44 -18.76 -0.47 -4.81
C ASP A 44 -20.23 -0.31 -5.23
N GLY A 45 -20.65 0.93 -5.55
CA GLY A 45 -22.04 1.22 -5.97
C GLY A 45 -23.06 1.31 -4.82
N ALA A 46 -22.63 1.27 -3.56
CA ALA A 46 -23.50 1.33 -2.39
C ALA A 46 -23.05 2.37 -1.36
N ASP A 47 -24.01 3.02 -0.71
CA ASP A 47 -23.72 3.92 0.40
C ASP A 47 -23.36 3.13 1.66
N ARG A 48 -22.22 3.47 2.24
CA ARG A 48 -21.64 2.84 3.43
C ARG A 48 -21.39 3.88 4.50
N THR A 49 -21.65 3.51 5.74
CA THR A 49 -21.46 4.37 6.90
C THR A 49 -20.51 3.70 7.88
N PHE A 50 -19.54 4.46 8.39
CA PHE A 50 -18.53 4.01 9.35
C PHE A 50 -18.54 4.97 10.54
N ASP A 51 -18.85 4.44 11.73
CA ASP A 51 -18.85 5.22 12.97
C ASP A 51 -17.51 5.08 13.70
N MET A 52 -16.85 6.22 13.91
CA MET A 52 -15.56 6.35 14.58
C MET A 52 -15.68 7.15 15.88
N SER A 53 -16.90 7.49 16.32
CA SER A 53 -17.15 8.37 17.47
C SER A 53 -16.62 7.81 18.79
N VAL A 54 -16.50 6.48 18.90
CA VAL A 54 -16.00 5.79 20.10
C VAL A 54 -14.49 5.52 20.06
N TRP A 55 -13.79 6.03 19.05
CA TRP A 55 -12.35 5.80 18.91
C TRP A 55 -11.58 6.80 19.78
N PRO A 56 -10.42 6.40 20.34
CA PRO A 56 -9.59 7.33 21.10
C PRO A 56 -8.90 8.32 20.14
N CYS A 57 -8.20 9.31 20.69
CA CYS A 57 -7.53 10.40 19.97
C CYS A 57 -8.46 11.05 18.94
N SER A 58 -9.51 11.71 19.43
CA SER A 58 -10.60 12.20 18.58
C SER A 58 -10.17 13.23 17.53
N ARG A 59 -9.17 14.07 17.83
CA ARG A 59 -8.55 15.03 16.89
C ARG A 59 -7.80 14.30 15.78
N LEU A 60 -6.84 13.44 16.13
CA LEU A 60 -6.14 12.57 15.18
C LEU A 60 -7.10 11.72 14.33
N THR A 61 -8.12 11.13 14.96
CA THR A 61 -9.11 10.29 14.27
C THR A 61 -9.90 11.11 13.25
N ARG A 62 -10.28 12.35 13.57
CA ARG A 62 -10.96 13.25 12.62
C ARG A 62 -10.06 13.60 11.43
N GLN A 63 -8.79 13.89 11.69
CA GLN A 63 -7.82 14.20 10.63
C GLN A 63 -7.59 12.98 9.72
N LEU A 64 -7.41 11.78 10.29
CA LEU A 64 -7.29 10.53 9.52
C LEU A 64 -8.57 10.17 8.78
N ALA A 65 -9.75 10.45 9.35
CA ALA A 65 -11.04 10.24 8.69
C ALA A 65 -11.20 11.14 7.46
N GLU A 66 -10.72 12.38 7.51
CA GLU A 66 -10.70 13.27 6.34
C GLU A 66 -9.79 12.72 5.25
N THR A 67 -8.57 12.31 5.61
CA THR A 67 -7.65 11.69 4.65
C THR A 67 -8.23 10.40 4.05
N LEU A 68 -8.89 9.57 4.86
CA LEU A 68 -9.59 8.37 4.39
C LEU A 68 -10.68 8.71 3.37
N ARG A 69 -11.42 9.81 3.58
CA ARG A 69 -12.42 10.30 2.62
C ARG A 69 -11.75 10.67 1.30
N THR A 70 -10.73 11.52 1.34
CA THR A 70 -9.99 11.97 0.13
C THR A 70 -9.47 10.78 -0.67
N VAL A 71 -8.83 9.83 0.02
CA VAL A 71 -8.29 8.62 -0.62
C VAL A 71 -9.37 7.71 -1.20
N ALA A 72 -10.55 7.65 -0.58
CA ALA A 72 -11.66 6.86 -1.09
C ALA A 72 -12.31 7.50 -2.32
N VAL A 73 -12.39 8.83 -2.39
CA VAL A 73 -13.00 9.57 -3.51
C VAL A 73 -12.08 9.61 -4.73
N ASP A 74 -10.78 9.81 -4.54
CA ASP A 74 -9.80 9.98 -5.63
C ASP A 74 -9.21 8.64 -6.15
N GLY A 75 -9.62 7.51 -5.58
CA GLY A 75 -9.09 6.18 -5.90
C GLY A 75 -9.74 5.54 -7.14
N PRO A 76 -8.98 4.85 -8.02
CA PRO A 76 -9.55 4.05 -9.09
C PRO A 76 -10.28 2.84 -8.48
N GLU A 77 -11.63 2.87 -8.55
CA GLU A 77 -12.56 1.91 -7.91
C GLU A 77 -12.38 1.82 -6.39
N SER A 78 -13.16 2.63 -5.68
CA SER A 78 -13.27 2.71 -4.23
C SER A 78 -13.87 1.42 -3.64
N SER A 79 -13.06 0.36 -3.61
CA SER A 79 -13.46 -0.95 -3.10
C SER A 79 -13.73 -0.92 -1.61
N TYR A 80 -14.88 -1.47 -1.20
CA TYR A 80 -15.27 -1.64 0.20
C TYR A 80 -14.25 -2.50 0.98
N GLU A 81 -13.70 -3.53 0.35
CA GLU A 81 -12.70 -4.40 0.97
C GLU A 81 -11.38 -3.67 1.21
N ALA A 82 -10.90 -2.89 0.23
CA ALA A 82 -9.71 -2.06 0.40
C ALA A 82 -9.93 -0.98 1.47
N PHE A 83 -11.12 -0.41 1.54
CA PHE A 83 -11.48 0.56 2.55
C PHE A 83 -11.49 -0.04 3.96
N LYS A 84 -12.03 -1.26 4.14
CA LYS A 84 -12.00 -1.97 5.43
C LYS A 84 -10.58 -2.21 5.93
N VAL A 85 -9.65 -2.58 5.03
CA VAL A 85 -8.23 -2.72 5.40
C VAL A 85 -7.66 -1.39 5.88
N ASN A 86 -7.96 -0.29 5.19
CA ASN A 86 -7.51 1.04 5.63
C ASN A 86 -8.06 1.38 7.02
N LEU A 87 -9.37 1.19 7.20
CA LEU A 87 -10.07 1.47 8.45
C LEU A 87 -9.52 0.64 9.63
N PHE A 88 -9.23 -0.64 9.38
CA PHE A 88 -8.63 -1.54 10.38
C PHE A 88 -7.25 -1.04 10.83
N SER A 89 -6.37 -0.72 9.88
CA SER A 89 -5.01 -0.25 10.17
C SER A 89 -5.02 1.09 10.90
N VAL A 90 -5.89 2.03 10.50
CA VAL A 90 -6.05 3.32 11.18
C VAL A 90 -6.55 3.13 12.61
N ARG A 91 -7.55 2.26 12.83
CA ARG A 91 -8.05 1.95 14.17
C ARG A 91 -6.97 1.39 15.08
N LYS A 92 -6.14 0.49 14.55
CA LYS A 92 -4.99 -0.10 15.25
C LYS A 92 -3.99 0.98 15.65
N PHE A 93 -3.62 1.85 14.71
CA PHE A 93 -2.69 2.94 14.94
C PHE A 93 -3.19 3.94 15.99
N VAL A 94 -4.43 4.43 15.84
CA VAL A 94 -5.05 5.36 16.79
C VAL A 94 -5.11 4.77 18.20
N ARG A 95 -5.43 3.48 18.33
CA ARG A 95 -5.41 2.78 19.62
C ARG A 95 -4.00 2.60 20.19
N PHE A 96 -3.00 2.41 19.33
CA PHE A 96 -1.61 2.31 19.74
C PHE A 96 -1.12 3.66 20.30
N ILE A 97 -1.38 4.75 19.58
CA ILE A 97 -1.00 6.11 19.98
C ILE A 97 -1.68 6.54 21.28
N ALA A 98 -2.95 6.17 21.47
CA ALA A 98 -3.65 6.43 22.73
C ALA A 98 -2.92 5.80 23.94
N GLY A 99 -2.22 4.68 23.74
CA GLY A 99 -1.53 3.97 24.80
C GLY A 99 -2.46 3.55 25.95
N PRO A 100 -1.91 3.20 27.11
CA PRO A 100 -2.68 2.97 28.35
C PRO A 100 -3.08 4.28 29.05
N ASP A 101 -2.63 5.44 28.56
CA ASP A 101 -2.81 6.73 29.24
C ASP A 101 -4.08 7.45 28.75
N PRO A 102 -5.08 7.70 29.64
CA PRO A 102 -6.29 8.42 29.29
C PRO A 102 -6.08 9.86 28.83
N GLN A 103 -4.96 10.51 29.17
CA GLN A 103 -4.69 11.92 28.81
C GLN A 103 -4.27 12.07 27.34
N ASN A 104 -3.54 11.09 26.78
CA ASN A 104 -3.18 11.06 25.35
C ASN A 104 -4.39 10.81 24.42
N ALA A 105 -5.51 10.34 24.98
CA ALA A 105 -6.67 9.93 24.21
C ALA A 105 -7.51 11.08 23.61
N THR A 106 -7.17 12.34 23.83
CA THR A 106 -7.99 13.47 23.31
C THR A 106 -7.20 14.55 22.58
N GLU A 107 -5.92 14.74 22.91
CA GLU A 107 -5.17 15.91 22.42
C GLU A 107 -4.28 15.63 21.20
N VAL A 108 -3.82 14.39 21.00
CA VAL A 108 -2.87 14.07 19.92
C VAL A 108 -3.46 14.41 18.55
N GLU A 109 -2.69 15.17 17.77
CA GLU A 109 -2.94 15.50 16.37
C GLU A 109 -1.70 15.26 15.49
N PHE A 110 -1.78 15.52 14.18
CA PHE A 110 -0.67 15.27 13.25
C PHE A 110 0.65 15.97 13.60
N SER A 111 0.61 17.12 14.28
CA SER A 111 1.82 17.84 14.71
C SER A 111 2.57 17.15 15.83
N ASP A 112 1.89 16.32 16.61
CA ASP A 112 2.47 15.61 17.75
C ASP A 112 2.99 14.22 17.35
N LEU A 113 2.81 13.83 16.08
CA LEU A 113 3.35 12.58 15.55
C LEU A 113 4.81 12.78 15.18
N GLU A 114 5.63 11.84 15.64
CA GLU A 114 7.07 11.79 15.38
C GLU A 114 7.43 10.49 14.65
N ALA A 115 8.64 10.44 14.08
CA ALA A 115 9.18 9.23 13.45
C ALA A 115 9.19 8.02 14.40
N GLU A 116 9.51 8.25 15.68
CA GLU A 116 9.57 7.19 16.71
C GLU A 116 8.20 6.53 16.94
N HIS A 117 7.11 7.27 16.78
CA HIS A 117 5.76 6.71 16.89
C HIS A 117 5.45 5.71 15.77
N ILE A 118 6.01 5.92 14.57
CA ILE A 118 5.86 5.03 13.42
C ILE A 118 6.68 3.75 13.63
N ASP A 119 7.93 3.90 14.06
CA ASP A 119 8.83 2.78 14.32
C ASP A 119 8.34 1.92 15.50
N ALA A 120 7.89 2.55 16.58
CA ALA A 120 7.33 1.86 17.75
C ALA A 120 6.03 1.12 17.39
N PHE A 121 5.19 1.69 16.52
CA PHE A 121 3.99 1.02 16.02
C PHE A 121 4.33 -0.22 15.18
N GLU A 122 5.32 -0.13 14.29
CA GLU A 122 5.79 -1.28 13.52
C GLU A 122 6.32 -2.39 14.43
N GLN A 123 7.13 -2.05 15.43
CA GLN A 123 7.65 -3.01 16.41
C GLN A 123 6.52 -3.68 17.20
N ALA A 124 5.52 -2.91 17.64
CA ALA A 124 4.35 -3.46 18.34
C ALA A 124 3.56 -4.44 17.47
N LEU A 125 3.40 -4.14 16.18
CA LEU A 125 2.75 -5.05 15.23
C LEU A 125 3.58 -6.32 15.00
N ILE A 126 4.90 -6.21 14.86
CA ILE A 126 5.78 -7.38 14.71
C ILE A 126 5.71 -8.27 15.96
N ALA A 127 5.67 -7.66 17.16
CA ALA A 127 5.52 -8.40 18.40
C ALA A 127 4.16 -9.11 18.50
N GLU A 128 3.08 -8.48 18.03
CA GLU A 128 1.72 -9.05 18.08
C GLU A 128 1.51 -10.19 17.06
N TYR A 129 1.95 -10.01 15.81
CA TYR A 129 1.65 -10.94 14.71
C TYR A 129 2.82 -11.87 14.34
N GLY A 130 4.01 -11.60 14.85
CA GLY A 130 5.24 -12.29 14.49
C GLY A 130 5.92 -11.72 13.23
N PRO A 131 7.23 -12.00 13.05
CA PRO A 131 8.06 -11.43 11.98
C PRO A 131 7.69 -11.93 10.57
N ASP A 132 7.08 -13.11 10.47
CA ASP A 132 6.71 -13.74 9.19
C ASP A 132 5.32 -13.32 8.70
N SER A 133 4.58 -12.53 9.48
CA SER A 133 3.27 -12.02 9.09
C SER A 133 3.39 -10.85 8.11
N ASP A 134 2.49 -10.79 7.13
CA ASP A 134 2.36 -9.61 6.25
C ASP A 134 1.61 -8.46 6.94
N GLN A 135 0.92 -8.71 8.06
CA GLN A 135 0.05 -7.73 8.71
C GLN A 135 0.78 -6.48 9.20
N PRO A 136 1.99 -6.55 9.80
CA PRO A 136 2.74 -5.36 10.20
C PRO A 136 3.01 -4.44 9.01
N ARG A 137 3.53 -5.01 7.92
CA ARG A 137 3.84 -4.28 6.68
C ARG A 137 2.61 -3.66 6.01
N ILE A 138 1.49 -4.37 6.00
CA ILE A 138 0.23 -3.85 5.45
C ILE A 138 -0.24 -2.66 6.28
N SER A 139 -0.23 -2.80 7.61
CA SER A 139 -0.76 -1.78 8.52
C SER A 139 0.09 -0.52 8.51
N ILE A 140 1.43 -0.65 8.59
CA ILE A 140 2.36 0.48 8.50
C ILE A 140 2.26 1.17 7.15
N GLY A 141 2.17 0.41 6.05
CA GLY A 141 2.05 0.95 4.70
C GLY A 141 0.80 1.79 4.50
N VAL A 142 -0.34 1.36 5.08
CA VAL A 142 -1.58 2.16 5.08
C VAL A 142 -1.39 3.46 5.85
N VAL A 143 -0.86 3.39 7.07
CA VAL A 143 -0.70 4.58 7.94
C VAL A 143 0.22 5.60 7.28
N VAL A 144 1.41 5.17 6.85
CA VAL A 144 2.39 6.05 6.17
C VAL A 144 1.79 6.65 4.90
N ARG A 145 1.03 5.88 4.11
CA ARG A 145 0.34 6.40 2.92
C ARG A 145 -0.66 7.49 3.28
N LEU A 146 -1.48 7.31 4.32
CA LEU A 146 -2.48 8.29 4.73
C LEU A 146 -1.82 9.55 5.30
N LEU A 147 -0.82 9.40 6.18
CA LEU A 147 -0.05 10.53 6.69
C LEU A 147 0.63 11.29 5.56
N ARG A 148 1.11 10.60 4.52
CA ARG A 148 1.64 11.26 3.33
C ARG A 148 0.60 12.06 2.55
N VAL A 149 -0.59 11.52 2.34
CA VAL A 149 -1.67 12.28 1.65
C VAL A 149 -2.02 13.54 2.45
N ALA A 150 -2.06 13.44 3.78
CA ALA A 150 -2.26 14.59 4.64
C ALA A 150 -1.08 15.59 4.57
N PHE A 151 0.16 15.10 4.57
CA PHE A 151 1.36 15.93 4.41
C PHE A 151 1.39 16.66 3.07
N ASP A 152 1.09 15.97 1.97
CA ASP A 152 1.07 16.56 0.63
C ASP A 152 -0.03 17.66 0.54
N ALA A 153 -1.11 17.54 1.31
CA ALA A 153 -2.16 18.55 1.42
C ALA A 153 -1.78 19.72 2.36
N SER A 154 -0.99 19.49 3.41
CA SER A 154 -0.58 20.51 4.37
C SER A 154 0.80 20.20 4.96
N PRO A 155 1.90 20.60 4.29
CA PRO A 155 3.25 20.20 4.68
C PRO A 155 3.73 20.78 6.02
N THR A 156 3.14 21.88 6.48
CA THR A 156 3.55 22.60 7.70
C THR A 156 2.92 22.05 8.97
N THR A 157 2.05 21.03 8.86
CA THR A 157 1.29 20.48 9.99
C THR A 157 2.03 19.38 10.74
N PHE A 158 3.11 18.84 10.16
CA PHE A 158 3.86 17.72 10.71
C PHE A 158 5.15 18.17 11.38
N ASP A 159 5.59 17.39 12.36
CA ASP A 159 6.94 17.46 12.90
C ASP A 159 8.01 17.42 11.76
N PRO A 160 9.08 18.24 11.82
CA PRO A 160 10.07 18.31 10.75
C PRO A 160 10.78 16.99 10.43
N ASP A 161 11.07 16.16 11.44
CA ASP A 161 11.79 14.90 11.25
C ASP A 161 10.85 13.85 10.61
N LEU A 162 9.61 13.78 11.08
CA LEU A 162 8.57 12.97 10.44
C LEU A 162 8.29 13.44 9.00
N ALA A 163 8.27 14.75 8.74
CA ALA A 163 8.08 15.31 7.40
C ALA A 163 9.20 14.88 6.43
N ILE A 164 10.45 14.85 6.88
CA ILE A 164 11.58 14.31 6.11
C ILE A 164 11.33 12.84 5.82
N GLN A 165 11.01 12.05 6.83
CA GLN A 165 10.78 10.61 6.70
C GLN A 165 9.64 10.30 5.71
N LEU A 166 8.50 10.99 5.78
CA LEU A 166 7.35 10.82 4.90
C LEU A 166 7.68 11.13 3.42
N ARG A 167 8.54 12.14 3.17
CA ARG A 167 9.01 12.46 1.81
C ARG A 167 9.84 11.33 1.19
N PHE A 168 10.64 10.63 1.99
CA PHE A 168 11.47 9.52 1.55
C PHE A 168 10.70 8.19 1.48
N LEU A 169 10.02 7.78 2.57
CA LEU A 169 9.32 6.50 2.69
C LEU A 169 8.19 6.33 1.68
N GLY A 170 7.51 7.41 1.33
CA GLY A 170 6.39 7.32 0.40
C GLY A 170 6.79 6.95 -1.04
N ARG A 171 8.08 6.93 -1.39
CA ARG A 171 8.52 6.43 -2.71
C ARG A 171 8.52 4.89 -2.75
N GLU A 172 8.57 4.24 -1.60
CA GLU A 172 8.71 2.78 -1.47
C GLU A 172 7.39 2.08 -1.11
N THR A 173 6.47 2.76 -0.42
CA THR A 173 5.20 2.19 0.08
C THR A 173 4.11 2.00 -0.98
N ARG A 174 4.44 1.93 -2.27
CA ARG A 174 3.48 1.38 -3.25
C ARG A 174 3.11 -0.03 -2.81
N ALA A 175 1.80 -0.26 -2.67
CA ALA A 175 1.22 -1.53 -2.25
C ALA A 175 1.97 -2.72 -2.86
N ARG A 176 2.65 -3.49 -2.00
CA ARG A 176 3.16 -4.79 -2.39
C ARG A 176 1.94 -5.63 -2.73
N ARG A 177 1.75 -5.90 -4.02
CA ARG A 177 0.86 -6.99 -4.44
C ARG A 177 1.37 -8.26 -3.77
N THR A 178 0.53 -8.84 -2.94
CA THR A 178 0.72 -10.17 -2.36
C THR A 178 0.51 -11.21 -3.46
N ARG A 179 1.58 -11.45 -4.22
CA ARG A 179 1.86 -12.63 -5.05
C ARG A 179 3.32 -12.53 -5.46
N PRO A 180 4.04 -13.65 -5.62
CA PRO A 180 5.46 -13.65 -5.95
C PRO A 180 5.74 -12.71 -7.13
N LEU A 181 6.94 -12.09 -7.16
CA LEU A 181 7.41 -11.21 -8.24
C LEU A 181 7.45 -11.99 -9.57
N ASP A 182 6.29 -12.18 -10.19
CA ASP A 182 6.15 -12.92 -11.45
C ASP A 182 6.08 -11.95 -12.64
N ALA A 183 6.10 -10.63 -12.38
CA ALA A 183 6.25 -9.60 -13.40
C ALA A 183 7.07 -8.43 -12.85
N TYR A 184 8.30 -8.26 -13.36
CA TYR A 184 9.04 -7.03 -13.16
C TYR A 184 8.22 -5.86 -13.73
N PRO A 185 8.27 -4.68 -13.09
CA PRO A 185 7.52 -3.54 -13.60
C PRO A 185 8.02 -3.19 -15.01
N GLN A 186 7.09 -2.78 -15.88
CA GLN A 186 7.30 -2.63 -17.32
C GLN A 186 8.54 -1.77 -17.66
N ASN A 187 8.84 -0.78 -16.83
CA ASN A 187 10.02 0.09 -16.97
C ASN A 187 11.35 -0.69 -16.92
N VAL A 188 11.43 -1.80 -16.19
CA VAL A 188 12.61 -2.67 -16.16
C VAL A 188 12.79 -3.36 -17.52
N PHE A 189 11.72 -3.88 -18.11
CA PHE A 189 11.77 -4.51 -19.43
C PHE A 189 12.01 -3.51 -20.56
N GLU A 190 11.57 -2.25 -20.42
CA GLU A 190 11.97 -1.17 -21.34
C GLU A 190 13.46 -0.90 -21.25
N ALA A 191 14.01 -0.74 -20.04
CA ALA A 191 15.43 -0.45 -19.86
C ALA A 191 16.33 -1.55 -20.45
N ILE A 192 16.00 -2.83 -20.18
CA ILE A 192 16.72 -3.98 -20.74
C ILE A 192 16.64 -3.97 -22.27
N ARG A 193 15.47 -3.68 -22.86
CA ARG A 193 15.31 -3.66 -24.32
C ARG A 193 16.04 -2.50 -24.98
N ILE A 194 15.97 -1.30 -24.40
CA ILE A 194 16.69 -0.13 -24.89
C ILE A 194 18.19 -0.41 -24.88
N LEU A 195 18.71 -0.97 -23.77
CA LEU A 195 20.11 -1.37 -23.69
C LEU A 195 20.47 -2.42 -24.76
N LEU A 196 19.62 -3.44 -24.95
CA LEU A 196 19.84 -4.45 -25.98
C LEU A 196 19.91 -3.83 -27.39
N ILE A 197 18.99 -2.91 -27.71
CA ILE A 197 18.98 -2.17 -28.99
C ILE A 197 20.27 -1.37 -29.14
N CYS A 198 20.69 -0.63 -28.12
CA CYS A 198 21.91 0.17 -28.15
C CYS A 198 23.17 -0.70 -28.35
N MET A 199 23.25 -1.87 -27.73
CA MET A 199 24.43 -2.74 -27.84
C MET A 199 24.51 -3.53 -29.16
N THR A 200 23.37 -3.75 -29.83
CA THR A 200 23.31 -4.66 -31.00
C THR A 200 22.91 -3.96 -32.30
N GLY A 201 22.38 -2.74 -32.23
CA GLY A 201 21.74 -2.07 -33.37
C GLY A 201 20.45 -2.76 -33.84
N LEU A 202 19.88 -3.67 -33.03
CA LEU A 202 18.65 -4.37 -33.38
C LEU A 202 17.49 -3.37 -33.49
N GLU A 203 16.69 -3.49 -34.55
CA GLU A 203 15.55 -2.60 -34.74
C GLU A 203 14.56 -2.71 -33.56
N PRO A 204 13.98 -1.59 -33.07
CA PRO A 204 13.10 -1.61 -31.91
C PRO A 204 11.93 -2.58 -32.03
N GLU A 205 11.32 -2.68 -33.22
CA GLU A 205 10.21 -3.61 -33.47
C GLU A 205 10.64 -5.08 -33.48
N CYS A 206 11.88 -5.37 -33.89
CA CYS A 206 12.44 -6.72 -33.81
C CYS A 206 12.74 -7.08 -32.35
N ALA A 207 13.34 -6.15 -31.59
CA ALA A 207 13.63 -6.34 -30.17
C ALA A 207 12.35 -6.59 -29.35
N LYS A 208 11.26 -5.86 -29.63
CA LYS A 208 9.95 -6.05 -28.98
C LYS A 208 9.31 -7.41 -29.22
N ARG A 209 9.65 -8.10 -30.32
CA ARG A 209 9.04 -9.38 -30.74
C ARG A 209 10.01 -10.56 -30.65
N LEU A 210 11.10 -10.42 -29.89
CA LEU A 210 11.99 -11.55 -29.63
C LEU A 210 11.23 -12.67 -28.94
N GLN A 211 11.52 -13.90 -29.35
CA GLN A 211 10.96 -15.12 -28.76
C GLN A 211 11.90 -15.69 -27.69
N ALA A 212 11.38 -16.54 -26.82
CA ALA A 212 12.13 -17.15 -25.73
C ALA A 212 13.23 -18.12 -26.21
N ASP A 213 13.09 -18.66 -27.42
CA ASP A 213 14.05 -19.54 -28.09
C ASP A 213 14.98 -18.78 -29.06
N CYS A 214 15.05 -17.45 -28.97
CA CYS A 214 15.83 -16.62 -29.89
C CYS A 214 17.34 -16.89 -29.87
N LEU A 215 17.90 -17.52 -28.83
CA LEU A 215 19.33 -17.80 -28.72
C LEU A 215 19.69 -19.18 -29.27
N THR A 216 20.57 -19.23 -30.28
CA THR A 216 21.06 -20.48 -30.88
C THR A 216 22.57 -20.48 -31.11
N ASN A 217 23.13 -21.66 -31.35
CA ASN A 217 24.54 -21.88 -31.71
C ASN A 217 25.55 -21.15 -30.79
N PRO A 218 25.56 -21.47 -29.47
CA PRO A 218 26.54 -20.92 -28.55
C PRO A 218 27.93 -21.50 -28.87
N ALA A 219 28.89 -20.65 -29.22
CA ALA A 219 30.26 -21.07 -29.49
C ALA A 219 31.27 -19.93 -29.28
N ARG A 220 32.40 -20.26 -28.63
CA ARG A 220 33.56 -19.38 -28.43
C ARG A 220 33.23 -18.03 -27.77
N GLY A 221 32.31 -18.01 -26.81
CA GLY A 221 31.89 -16.78 -26.12
C GLY A 221 30.87 -15.91 -26.89
N PHE A 222 30.36 -16.43 -28.02
CA PHE A 222 29.31 -15.79 -28.82
C PHE A 222 28.07 -16.66 -28.91
N VAL A 223 26.93 -16.03 -29.17
CA VAL A 223 25.64 -16.68 -29.43
C VAL A 223 24.96 -16.01 -30.63
N SER A 224 24.11 -16.76 -31.34
CA SER A 224 23.31 -16.21 -32.44
C SER A 224 21.93 -15.84 -31.90
N VAL A 225 21.48 -14.62 -32.19
CA VAL A 225 20.15 -14.12 -31.86
C VAL A 225 19.29 -14.17 -33.12
N ASN A 226 18.27 -15.02 -33.12
CA ASN A 226 17.28 -15.13 -34.18
C ASN A 226 16.11 -14.18 -33.88
N TYR A 227 15.70 -13.43 -34.90
CA TYR A 227 14.62 -12.46 -34.79
C TYR A 227 13.85 -12.35 -36.10
N VAL A 228 12.60 -11.91 -36.03
CA VAL A 228 11.74 -11.73 -37.20
C VAL A 228 11.67 -10.26 -37.58
N LYS A 229 11.98 -9.95 -38.84
CA LYS A 229 11.84 -8.61 -39.41
C LYS A 229 10.57 -8.53 -40.25
N ARG A 230 9.71 -7.54 -39.95
CA ARG A 230 8.50 -7.26 -40.74
C ARG A 230 8.83 -6.30 -41.88
N ARG A 231 8.37 -6.59 -43.09
CA ARG A 231 8.49 -5.72 -44.27
C ARG A 231 7.13 -5.19 -44.68
N ALA A 232 7.12 -4.24 -45.63
CA ALA A 232 5.90 -3.80 -46.29
C ALA A 232 5.11 -5.01 -46.82
N HIS A 233 3.78 -4.88 -46.88
CA HIS A 233 2.84 -5.95 -47.27
C HIS A 233 2.81 -7.17 -46.31
N GLY A 234 3.22 -7.00 -45.05
CA GLY A 234 3.02 -8.03 -44.01
C GLY A 234 3.97 -9.23 -44.09
N ARG A 235 4.89 -9.25 -45.06
CA ARG A 235 5.90 -10.31 -45.18
C ARG A 235 6.84 -10.30 -43.97
N GLN A 236 7.10 -11.49 -43.42
CA GLN A 236 8.01 -11.71 -42.31
C GLN A 236 9.24 -12.48 -42.79
N ILE A 237 10.43 -12.05 -42.36
CA ILE A 237 11.70 -12.70 -42.71
C ILE A 237 12.46 -12.98 -41.42
N SER A 238 12.86 -14.23 -41.22
CA SER A 238 13.76 -14.63 -40.14
C SER A 238 15.18 -14.14 -40.44
N LYS A 239 15.81 -13.52 -39.44
CA LYS A 239 17.18 -13.03 -39.47
C LYS A 239 17.91 -13.54 -38.24
N SER A 240 19.23 -13.62 -38.36
CA SER A 240 20.11 -13.98 -37.26
C SER A 240 21.27 -12.99 -37.19
N MET A 241 21.69 -12.64 -35.99
CA MET A 241 22.92 -11.85 -35.76
C MET A 241 23.76 -12.50 -34.67
N ARG A 242 25.07 -12.39 -34.79
CA ARG A 242 26.01 -12.96 -33.80
C ARG A 242 26.40 -11.90 -32.78
N VAL A 243 26.26 -12.21 -31.50
CA VAL A 243 26.53 -11.28 -30.39
C VAL A 243 27.45 -11.93 -29.36
N SER A 244 28.17 -11.11 -28.59
CA SER A 244 28.92 -11.60 -27.44
C SER A 244 27.95 -12.11 -26.38
N ASP A 245 28.25 -13.29 -25.82
CA ASP A 245 27.42 -13.95 -24.82
C ASP A 245 27.96 -13.70 -23.41
N GLY A 246 29.26 -14.00 -23.22
CA GLY A 246 30.14 -13.63 -22.09
C GLY A 246 29.61 -13.73 -20.64
N GLY A 247 28.38 -14.18 -20.41
CA GLY A 247 27.73 -14.33 -19.10
C GLY A 247 27.38 -13.01 -18.37
N ALA A 248 28.08 -11.91 -18.65
CA ALA A 248 27.90 -10.61 -18.01
C ALA A 248 26.89 -9.71 -18.73
N LEU A 249 26.31 -8.73 -18.00
CA LEU A 249 25.22 -7.88 -18.51
C LEU A 249 25.65 -6.84 -19.56
N HIS A 250 26.94 -6.54 -19.67
CA HIS A 250 27.48 -5.69 -20.73
C HIS A 250 27.64 -6.44 -22.07
N HIS A 251 27.37 -7.75 -22.08
CA HIS A 251 27.25 -8.55 -23.29
C HIS A 251 25.78 -8.75 -23.67
N PRO A 252 25.40 -8.59 -24.96
CA PRO A 252 24.01 -8.75 -25.37
C PRO A 252 23.41 -10.13 -25.07
N GLY A 253 24.19 -11.21 -25.22
CA GLY A 253 23.71 -12.56 -24.90
C GLY A 253 23.43 -12.74 -23.41
N GLY A 254 24.32 -12.25 -22.54
CA GLY A 254 24.10 -12.21 -21.09
C GLY A 254 22.85 -11.42 -20.70
N LEU A 255 22.59 -10.28 -21.36
CA LEU A 255 21.38 -9.49 -21.13
C LEU A 255 20.09 -10.22 -21.58
N ILE A 256 20.11 -10.91 -22.72
CA ILE A 256 18.97 -11.73 -23.18
C ILE A 256 18.73 -12.90 -22.23
N ARG A 257 19.78 -13.56 -21.72
CA ARG A 257 19.66 -14.63 -20.72
C ARG A 257 19.07 -14.15 -19.40
N LEU A 258 19.44 -12.94 -18.97
CA LEU A 258 18.77 -12.31 -17.82
C LEU A 258 17.28 -12.14 -18.13
N ALA A 259 16.92 -11.53 -19.26
CA ALA A 259 15.52 -11.36 -19.65
C ALA A 259 14.76 -12.69 -19.65
N LEU A 260 15.34 -13.74 -20.25
CA LEU A 260 14.79 -15.09 -20.25
C LEU A 260 14.51 -15.60 -18.84
N ARG A 261 15.45 -15.43 -17.90
CA ARG A 261 15.28 -15.81 -16.50
C ARG A 261 14.17 -15.02 -15.83
N LEU A 262 14.12 -13.69 -16.04
CA LEU A 262 13.14 -12.81 -15.41
C LEU A 262 11.71 -13.06 -15.89
N THR A 263 11.53 -13.50 -17.14
CA THR A 263 10.20 -13.75 -17.73
C THR A 263 9.82 -15.23 -17.79
N ALA A 264 10.66 -16.15 -17.30
CA ALA A 264 10.41 -17.60 -17.34
C ALA A 264 9.07 -18.01 -16.72
N ARG A 265 8.83 -17.61 -15.48
CA ARG A 265 7.60 -17.93 -14.75
C ARG A 265 6.35 -17.34 -15.39
N ALA A 266 6.44 -16.11 -15.91
CA ALA A 266 5.35 -15.47 -16.63
C ALA A 266 5.00 -16.23 -17.93
N ARG A 267 6.01 -16.76 -18.64
CA ARG A 267 5.81 -17.61 -19.82
C ARG A 267 5.21 -18.96 -19.48
N GLU A 268 5.71 -19.64 -18.45
CA GLU A 268 5.16 -20.94 -18.00
C GLU A 268 3.68 -20.82 -17.61
N PHE A 269 3.33 -19.77 -16.87
CA PHE A 269 1.94 -19.53 -16.48
C PHE A 269 1.03 -19.17 -17.66
N SER A 270 1.58 -18.59 -18.73
CA SER A 270 0.80 -18.10 -19.88
C SER A 270 0.78 -19.01 -21.09
N GLY A 271 1.74 -19.92 -21.22
CA GLY A 271 2.02 -20.63 -22.46
C GLY A 271 2.57 -19.73 -23.58
N SER A 272 3.00 -18.50 -23.30
CA SER A 272 3.52 -17.59 -24.33
C SER A 272 4.96 -17.92 -24.72
N THR A 273 5.26 -17.84 -26.01
CA THR A 273 6.61 -17.97 -26.58
C THR A 273 7.36 -16.65 -26.66
N ASP A 274 6.71 -15.52 -26.39
CA ASP A 274 7.33 -14.20 -26.47
C ASP A 274 8.31 -13.99 -25.32
N LEU A 275 9.46 -13.35 -25.58
CA LEU A 275 10.46 -13.06 -24.55
C LEU A 275 9.91 -12.08 -23.51
N TRP A 276 9.11 -11.10 -23.95
CA TRP A 276 8.58 -10.02 -23.13
C TRP A 276 7.12 -10.29 -22.74
N VAL A 277 6.93 -10.91 -21.59
CA VAL A 277 5.61 -11.19 -21.03
C VAL A 277 5.49 -10.51 -19.68
N SER A 278 4.39 -9.81 -19.44
CA SER A 278 4.08 -9.19 -18.15
C SER A 278 2.71 -9.61 -17.64
N TYR A 279 2.58 -9.67 -16.32
CA TYR A 279 1.34 -10.02 -15.62
C TYR A 279 0.85 -8.83 -14.78
N GLY A 280 -0.36 -8.33 -15.08
CA GLY A 280 -0.95 -7.12 -14.48
C GLY A 280 -2.29 -7.38 -13.79
N ALA A 281 -2.90 -6.33 -13.21
CA ALA A 281 -4.21 -6.43 -12.51
C ALA A 281 -5.33 -6.94 -13.40
N LYS A 282 -5.21 -6.69 -14.70
CA LYS A 282 -6.19 -7.04 -15.73
C LYS A 282 -5.84 -8.37 -16.41
N GLY A 283 -5.12 -9.25 -15.72
CA GLY A 283 -4.60 -10.50 -16.24
C GLY A 283 -3.32 -10.34 -17.06
N LEU A 284 -2.95 -11.44 -17.72
CA LEU A 284 -1.78 -11.56 -18.57
C LEU A 284 -1.86 -10.66 -19.80
N ARG A 285 -0.77 -9.96 -20.13
CA ARG A 285 -0.66 -9.20 -21.38
C ARG A 285 0.67 -9.49 -22.07
N ASP A 286 0.61 -9.64 -23.38
CA ASP A 286 1.77 -9.39 -24.22
C ASP A 286 2.14 -7.92 -24.03
N SER A 287 3.37 -7.68 -23.59
CA SER A 287 3.82 -6.34 -23.19
C SER A 287 3.85 -5.35 -24.36
N PHE A 288 3.82 -5.81 -25.63
CA PHE A 288 3.99 -4.95 -26.82
C PHE A 288 3.11 -5.27 -28.02
N ARG A 289 2.10 -6.15 -27.90
CA ARG A 289 1.14 -6.36 -28.99
C ARG A 289 0.36 -5.07 -29.28
N SER A 290 0.56 -4.55 -30.48
CA SER A 290 -0.26 -3.52 -31.10
C SER A 290 -1.73 -3.96 -31.05
N ALA A 291 -2.62 -3.06 -30.64
CA ALA A 291 -4.07 -3.27 -30.57
C ALA A 291 -4.58 -4.10 -31.77
N GLY A 292 -4.99 -5.33 -31.51
CA GLY A 292 -5.36 -6.27 -32.55
C GLY A 292 -5.87 -7.57 -31.94
N ARG A 293 -7.17 -7.58 -31.62
CA ARG A 293 -7.99 -8.73 -31.22
C ARG A 293 -7.65 -9.32 -29.84
N VAL A 294 -8.36 -8.84 -28.82
CA VAL A 294 -8.52 -9.56 -27.54
C VAL A 294 -9.29 -10.84 -27.84
N LEU A 295 -8.61 -11.99 -27.84
CA LEU A 295 -9.31 -13.26 -27.63
C LEU A 295 -9.65 -13.30 -26.14
N GLY A 296 -10.93 -13.10 -25.84
CA GLY A 296 -11.46 -13.23 -24.49
C GLY A 296 -11.25 -14.65 -24.00
N VAL A 297 -10.41 -14.82 -22.98
CA VAL A 297 -10.40 -16.02 -22.16
C VAL A 297 -11.24 -15.70 -20.93
N THR A 298 -12.52 -16.04 -21.00
CA THR A 298 -13.41 -16.11 -19.83
C THR A 298 -12.99 -17.28 -18.96
N TRP A 299 -12.52 -17.00 -17.75
CA TRP A 299 -12.38 -18.01 -16.71
C TRP A 299 -13.74 -18.20 -16.05
N THR A 300 -14.34 -19.38 -16.22
CA THR A 300 -15.46 -19.83 -15.41
C THR A 300 -14.94 -20.17 -14.02
N THR A 301 -15.20 -19.32 -13.03
CA THR A 301 -15.07 -19.70 -11.63
C THR A 301 -16.12 -20.78 -11.35
N GLY A 302 -15.65 -22.01 -11.13
CA GLY A 302 -16.48 -23.11 -10.65
C GLY A 302 -17.16 -22.71 -9.34
N ARG A 303 -18.46 -22.49 -9.41
CA ARG A 303 -19.36 -22.37 -8.27
C ARG A 303 -19.62 -23.80 -7.79
N ASN A 304 -18.94 -24.22 -6.71
CA ASN A 304 -19.38 -25.40 -5.98
C ASN A 304 -20.65 -25.01 -5.22
N ASP A 305 -21.80 -25.36 -5.79
CA ASP A 305 -23.08 -25.36 -5.11
C ASP A 305 -23.09 -26.53 -4.10
N MET A 306 -22.90 -26.21 -2.83
CA MET A 306 -23.47 -27.01 -1.74
C MET A 306 -24.85 -26.43 -1.42
N THR A 307 -25.88 -26.95 -2.08
CA THR A 307 -27.26 -26.79 -1.64
C THR A 307 -27.62 -27.95 -0.73
N SER A 308 -27.79 -27.61 0.55
CA SER A 308 -28.54 -28.37 1.53
C SER A 308 -30.03 -28.35 1.19
N THR A 309 -30.75 -29.33 1.74
CA THR A 309 -32.21 -29.53 1.79
C THR A 309 -32.93 -30.05 0.53
N ARG A 310 -33.19 -31.36 0.49
CA ARG A 310 -34.47 -31.93 0.95
C ARG A 310 -34.24 -33.27 1.62
#